data_AF-A0A383CBL6-F1
#
_entry.id   AF-A0A383CBL6-F1
#
_cell.length_a   1.000
_cell.length_b   1.000
_cell.length_c   1.000
_cell.angle_alpha   90.00
_cell.angle_beta   90.00
_cell.angle_gamma   90.00
#
_symmetry.space_group_name_H-M   'P 1'
#
loop_
_entity.id
_entity.type
_entity.pdbx_description
1 polymer ?
#
loop_
_entity_poly.entity_id
_entity_poly.type
_entity_poly.pdbx_seq_one_letter_code
_entity_poly.pdbx_strand_id
1 'polypeptide(L)'
;MRLILALAMGVMVVAGSVSAQEPAEVPLYFAVGIPAGNQPTIDGDHSDWAWVDRSFEVTIEDMTALTGGADDADDLFIDLILGWQPSNNTINAAIHVHDDDLIVDKNPTCTFRDDNCEVHFDPDNGGGGPYSAPN
;
A
#
# COMPACT_ATOMS: atom_id res chain seq x y z
N MET A 1 -32.29 0.12 -34.76
CA MET A 1 -32.28 -0.67 -33.51
C MET A 1 -31.10 -1.64 -33.42
N ARG A 2 -30.86 -2.51 -34.42
CA ARG A 2 -29.72 -3.46 -34.42
C ARG A 2 -28.33 -2.81 -34.34
N LEU A 3 -28.10 -1.69 -35.04
CA LEU A 3 -26.83 -0.95 -34.96
C LEU A 3 -26.58 -0.32 -33.58
N ILE A 4 -27.62 0.19 -32.92
CA ILE A 4 -27.50 0.85 -31.61
C ILE A 4 -27.17 -0.19 -30.53
N LEU A 5 -27.78 -1.38 -30.62
CA LEU A 5 -27.50 -2.49 -29.69
C LEU A 5 -26.07 -3.02 -29.84
N ALA A 6 -25.57 -3.14 -31.08
CA ALA A 6 -24.20 -3.56 -31.36
C ALA A 6 -23.17 -2.53 -30.88
N LEU A 7 -23.46 -1.23 -31.04
CA LEU A 7 -22.59 -0.14 -30.56
C LEU A 7 -22.56 -0.10 -29.03
N ALA A 8 -23.71 -0.27 -28.37
CA ALA A 8 -23.81 -0.31 -26.91
C ALA A 8 -23.06 -1.51 -26.31
N MET A 9 -23.12 -2.69 -26.94
CA MET A 9 -22.31 -3.84 -26.53
C MET A 9 -20.82 -3.60 -26.74
N GLY A 10 -20.41 -2.98 -27.85
CA GLY A 10 -19.00 -2.65 -28.11
C GLY A 10 -18.41 -1.70 -27.07
N VAL A 11 -19.17 -0.67 -26.66
CA VAL A 11 -18.74 0.28 -25.62
C VAL A 11 -18.63 -0.40 -24.24
N MET A 12 -19.54 -1.32 -23.90
CA MET A 12 -19.46 -2.06 -22.63
C MET A 12 -18.25 -3.02 -22.55
N VAL A 13 -17.84 -3.62 -23.68
CA VAL A 13 -16.67 -4.52 -23.71
C VAL A 13 -15.37 -3.73 -23.55
N VAL A 14 -15.26 -2.54 -24.16
CA VAL A 14 -14.05 -1.70 -24.05
C VAL A 14 -13.97 -1.02 -22.69
N ALA A 15 -15.09 -0.60 -22.10
CA ALA A 15 -15.12 0.06 -20.79
C ALA A 15 -14.80 -0.88 -19.60
N GLY A 16 -14.87 -2.21 -19.79
CA GLY A 16 -14.55 -3.20 -18.76
C GLY A 16 -13.10 -3.67 -18.75
N SER A 17 -12.27 -3.23 -19.70
CA SER A 17 -10.89 -3.69 -19.83
C SER A 17 -9.94 -2.74 -19.09
N VAL A 18 -9.91 -2.83 -17.76
CA VAL A 18 -8.81 -2.22 -16.99
C VAL A 18 -7.69 -3.24 -16.94
N SER A 19 -6.62 -3.00 -17.71
CA SER A 19 -5.38 -3.77 -17.57
C SER A 19 -4.55 -3.14 -16.45
N ALA A 20 -4.45 -3.83 -15.32
CA ALA A 20 -3.37 -3.57 -14.38
C ALA A 20 -2.08 -4.15 -14.98
N GLN A 21 -0.98 -3.40 -14.95
CA GLN A 21 0.32 -3.93 -15.32
C GLN A 21 0.79 -4.87 -14.19
N GLU A 22 0.93 -6.17 -14.49
CA GLU A 22 1.52 -7.09 -13.52
C GLU A 22 3.02 -6.84 -13.40
N PRO A 23 3.56 -6.64 -12.18
CA PRO A 23 5.00 -6.56 -11.98
C PRO A 23 5.63 -7.92 -12.27
N ALA A 24 6.69 -7.96 -13.07
CA ALA A 24 7.23 -9.21 -13.58
C ALA A 24 7.97 -10.06 -12.53
N GLU A 25 8.35 -9.50 -11.36
CA GLU A 25 9.37 -10.11 -10.50
C GLU A 25 9.19 -9.92 -8.97
N VAL A 26 8.07 -9.36 -8.50
CA VAL A 26 7.81 -9.16 -7.06
C VAL A 26 6.43 -9.65 -6.62
N PRO A 27 6.25 -10.11 -5.37
CA PRO A 27 4.93 -10.44 -4.84
C PRO A 27 3.98 -9.24 -4.98
N LEU A 28 2.78 -9.52 -5.50
CA LEU A 28 1.73 -8.52 -5.63
C LEU A 28 0.81 -8.60 -4.42
N TYR A 29 0.79 -7.51 -3.64
CA TYR A 29 -0.16 -7.31 -2.54
C TYR A 29 -1.25 -6.34 -2.97
N PHE A 30 -2.49 -6.61 -2.56
CA PHE A 30 -3.65 -5.81 -2.97
C PHE A 30 -4.12 -4.92 -1.83
N ALA A 31 -4.32 -3.63 -2.11
CA ALA A 31 -5.07 -2.77 -1.21
C ALA A 31 -6.54 -3.21 -1.16
N VAL A 32 -7.13 -3.25 0.04
CA VAL A 32 -8.54 -3.59 0.20
C VAL A 32 -9.44 -2.43 -0.20
N GLY A 33 -10.58 -2.71 -0.81
CA GLY A 33 -11.60 -1.70 -1.03
C GLY A 33 -12.32 -1.37 0.28
N ILE A 34 -12.21 -0.13 0.76
CA ILE A 34 -12.88 0.31 1.99
C ILE A 34 -14.38 0.54 1.71
N PRO A 35 -15.29 -0.26 2.32
CA PRO A 35 -16.72 -0.08 2.09
C PRO A 35 -17.25 1.20 2.76
N ALA A 36 -18.38 1.70 2.27
CA ALA A 36 -19.05 2.83 2.87
C ALA A 36 -19.44 2.51 4.32
N GLY A 37 -19.11 3.41 5.27
CA GLY A 37 -19.34 3.21 6.70
C GLY A 37 -18.16 2.61 7.47
N ASN A 38 -17.14 2.08 6.80
CA ASN A 38 -15.92 1.54 7.43
C ASN A 38 -14.71 2.46 7.20
N GLN A 39 -14.94 3.77 7.15
CA GLN A 39 -13.86 4.74 7.01
C GLN A 39 -13.03 4.76 8.29
N PRO A 40 -11.71 4.52 8.23
CA PRO A 40 -10.88 4.59 9.41
C PRO A 40 -10.73 6.04 9.89
N THR A 41 -10.61 6.21 11.19
CA THR A 41 -10.17 7.47 11.79
C THR A 41 -8.64 7.51 11.78
N ILE A 42 -8.06 8.67 11.48
CA ILE A 42 -6.59 8.83 11.47
C ILE A 42 -6.12 9.21 12.88
N ASP A 43 -6.05 8.20 13.76
CA ASP A 43 -5.66 8.36 15.16
C ASP A 43 -4.67 7.28 15.66
N GLY A 44 -4.29 6.34 14.80
CA GLY A 44 -3.39 5.24 15.13
C GLY A 44 -4.07 4.03 15.76
N ASP A 45 -5.41 4.02 15.89
CA ASP A 45 -6.15 2.83 16.32
C ASP A 45 -6.32 1.84 15.14
N HIS A 46 -5.81 0.63 15.32
CA HIS A 46 -5.95 -0.46 14.34
C HIS A 46 -7.34 -1.11 14.35
N SER A 47 -8.17 -0.85 15.36
CA SER A 47 -9.47 -1.53 15.50
C SER A 47 -10.45 -1.26 14.35
N ASP A 48 -10.32 -0.11 13.66
CA ASP A 48 -11.09 0.24 12.47
C ASP A 48 -10.87 -0.73 11.29
N TRP A 49 -9.80 -1.51 11.32
CA TRP A 49 -9.42 -2.48 10.29
C TRP A 49 -9.82 -3.92 10.62
N ALA A 50 -10.49 -4.16 11.75
CA ALA A 50 -10.85 -5.52 12.21
C ALA A 50 -11.78 -6.31 11.25
N TRP A 51 -12.36 -5.65 10.25
CA TRP A 51 -13.16 -6.28 9.20
C TRP A 51 -12.33 -6.84 8.03
N VAL A 52 -11.05 -6.49 7.95
CA VAL A 52 -10.13 -6.94 6.90
C VAL A 52 -9.63 -8.35 7.22
N ASP A 53 -9.62 -9.22 6.21
CA ASP A 53 -9.00 -10.54 6.35
C ASP A 53 -7.49 -10.39 6.48
N ARG A 54 -6.88 -11.13 7.42
CA ARG A 54 -5.44 -11.09 7.67
C ARG A 54 -4.60 -11.51 6.46
N SER A 55 -5.18 -12.17 5.46
CA SER A 55 -4.48 -12.43 4.19
C SER A 55 -4.08 -11.17 3.41
N PHE A 56 -4.61 -10.00 3.77
CA PHE A 56 -4.24 -8.70 3.20
C PHE A 56 -3.20 -7.94 4.03
N GLU A 57 -2.81 -8.48 5.18
CA GLU A 57 -1.76 -7.94 6.02
C GLU A 57 -0.40 -8.23 5.37
N VAL A 58 0.42 -7.20 5.21
CA VAL A 58 1.81 -7.33 4.78
C VAL A 58 2.66 -7.23 6.02
N THR A 59 3.43 -8.28 6.29
CA THR A 59 4.24 -8.42 7.50
C THR A 59 5.72 -8.25 7.19
N ILE A 60 6.57 -8.16 8.21
CA ILE A 60 8.03 -8.13 8.02
C ILE A 60 8.57 -9.34 7.24
N GLU A 61 7.90 -10.50 7.31
CA GLU A 61 8.27 -11.71 6.55
C GLU A 61 8.07 -11.54 5.03
N ASP A 62 7.19 -10.62 4.63
CA ASP A 62 6.91 -10.27 3.24
C ASP A 62 7.88 -9.21 2.69
N MET A 63 8.71 -8.61 3.55
CA MET A 63 9.60 -7.51 3.21
C MET A 63 11.02 -7.98 2.91
N THR A 64 11.71 -7.22 2.08
CA THR A 64 13.14 -7.45 1.79
C THR A 64 13.99 -6.40 2.50
N ALA A 65 14.84 -6.84 3.42
CA ALA A 65 15.80 -5.95 4.07
C ALA A 65 16.83 -5.41 3.05
N LEU A 66 16.89 -4.09 2.91
CA LEU A 66 17.89 -3.42 2.06
C LEU A 66 19.24 -3.26 2.76
N THR A 67 19.24 -3.08 4.09
CA THR A 67 20.44 -2.94 4.93
C THR A 67 20.17 -3.49 6.33
N GLY A 68 21.10 -4.29 6.87
CA GLY A 68 21.14 -4.67 8.30
C GLY A 68 19.81 -5.14 8.88
N GLY A 69 19.18 -6.15 8.24
CA GLY A 69 17.85 -6.64 8.60
C GLY A 69 17.69 -7.02 10.08
N ALA A 70 16.44 -7.18 10.52
CA ALA A 70 16.09 -7.45 11.91
C ALA A 70 16.78 -8.71 12.45
N ASP A 71 17.42 -8.59 13.61
CA ASP A 71 18.09 -9.72 14.26
C ASP A 71 17.06 -10.66 14.93
N ASP A 72 15.94 -10.11 15.43
CA ASP A 72 14.75 -10.84 15.89
C ASP A 72 13.48 -9.95 15.91
N ALA A 73 12.35 -10.51 16.37
CA ALA A 73 11.07 -9.81 16.41
C ALA A 73 10.95 -8.80 17.58
N ASP A 74 11.85 -8.86 18.56
CA ASP A 74 11.94 -7.86 19.63
C ASP A 74 12.70 -6.62 19.12
N ASP A 75 13.63 -6.79 18.16
CA ASP A 75 14.37 -5.72 17.46
C ASP A 75 13.48 -4.95 16.46
N LEU A 76 12.80 -5.64 15.54
CA LEU A 76 11.88 -4.98 14.60
C LEU A 76 10.73 -5.89 14.19
N PHE A 77 9.51 -5.40 14.37
CA PHE A 77 8.30 -6.03 13.85
C PHE A 77 7.42 -5.00 13.13
N ILE A 78 6.91 -5.39 11.96
CA ILE A 78 6.07 -4.53 11.14
C ILE A 78 4.88 -5.35 10.64
N ASP A 79 3.69 -4.78 10.80
CA ASP A 79 2.49 -5.17 10.06
C ASP A 79 1.84 -3.94 9.43
N LEU A 80 1.32 -4.12 8.21
CA LEU A 80 0.58 -3.06 7.54
C LEU A 80 -0.58 -3.57 6.70
N ILE A 81 -1.64 -2.77 6.65
CA ILE A 81 -2.81 -2.96 5.80
C ILE A 81 -3.01 -1.68 4.99
N LEU A 82 -3.18 -1.84 3.67
CA LEU A 82 -3.48 -0.75 2.75
C LEU A 82 -4.92 -0.84 2.28
N GLY A 83 -5.62 0.31 2.27
CA GLY A 83 -6.99 0.40 1.82
C GLY A 83 -7.22 1.56 0.86
N TRP A 84 -8.02 1.33 -0.17
CA TRP A 84 -8.48 2.35 -1.11
C TRP A 84 -9.92 2.74 -0.80
N GLN A 85 -10.17 4.03 -0.65
CA GLN A 85 -11.50 4.59 -0.44
C GLN A 85 -11.96 5.34 -1.71
N PRO A 86 -12.91 4.76 -2.48
CA PRO A 86 -13.35 5.37 -3.74
C PRO A 86 -14.18 6.64 -3.55
N SER A 87 -14.84 6.83 -2.41
CA SER A 87 -15.77 7.95 -2.18
C SER A 87 -15.08 9.32 -2.09
N ASN A 88 -13.83 9.35 -1.64
CA ASN A 88 -13.01 10.55 -1.46
C ASN A 88 -11.65 10.44 -2.17
N ASN A 89 -11.40 9.34 -2.90
CA ASN A 89 -10.19 9.11 -3.67
C ASN A 89 -8.93 9.14 -2.79
N THR A 90 -8.97 8.43 -1.65
CA THR A 90 -7.84 8.36 -0.71
C THR A 90 -7.33 6.94 -0.50
N ILE A 91 -6.01 6.84 -0.33
CA ILE A 91 -5.34 5.64 0.22
C ILE A 91 -5.22 5.86 1.72
N ASN A 92 -5.57 4.84 2.49
CA ASN A 92 -5.42 4.81 3.94
C ASN A 92 -4.54 3.62 4.29
N ALA A 93 -3.69 3.78 5.30
CA ALA A 93 -2.81 2.74 5.78
C ALA A 93 -2.96 2.61 7.29
N ALA A 94 -3.07 1.38 7.77
CA ALA A 94 -2.77 1.02 9.14
C ALA A 94 -1.36 0.43 9.13
N ILE A 95 -0.43 1.04 9.86
CA ILE A 95 0.96 0.58 9.97
C ILE A 95 1.27 0.48 11.46
N HIS A 96 1.66 -0.69 11.91
CA HIS A 96 2.14 -0.91 13.26
C HIS A 96 3.59 -1.35 13.19
N VAL A 97 4.40 -0.69 14.01
CA VAL A 97 5.82 -0.92 14.13
C VAL A 97 6.13 -1.13 15.60
N HIS A 98 6.82 -2.22 15.90
CA HIS A 98 7.51 -2.41 17.16
C HIS A 98 9.01 -2.32 16.89
N ASP A 99 9.69 -1.57 17.73
CA ASP A 99 11.13 -1.34 17.72
C ASP A 99 11.52 -1.05 19.18
N ASP A 100 12.57 -1.71 19.67
CA ASP A 100 13.02 -1.58 21.06
C ASP A 100 13.95 -0.38 21.29
N ASP A 101 14.52 0.24 20.23
CA ASP A 101 15.40 1.42 20.30
C ASP A 101 15.03 2.52 19.29
N LEU A 102 14.08 3.37 19.66
CA LEU A 102 13.64 4.50 18.84
C LEU A 102 14.63 5.68 18.84
N ILE A 103 15.25 5.92 17.69
CA ILE A 103 16.02 7.09 17.32
C ILE A 103 15.09 8.16 16.74
N VAL A 104 14.94 9.26 17.48
CA VAL A 104 14.13 10.42 17.06
C VAL A 104 14.97 11.70 17.11
N ASP A 105 14.79 12.58 16.12
CA ASP A 105 15.41 13.92 16.01
C ASP A 105 16.95 13.93 16.07
N LYS A 106 17.59 12.81 15.74
CA LYS A 106 19.06 12.70 15.73
C LYS A 106 19.64 13.47 14.56
N ASN A 107 18.94 13.52 13.42
CA ASN A 107 19.33 14.30 12.25
C ASN A 107 18.16 15.12 11.69
N PRO A 108 17.91 16.34 12.20
CA PRO A 108 16.75 17.15 11.81
C PRO A 108 16.64 17.50 10.32
N THR A 109 17.76 17.44 9.59
CA THR A 109 17.81 17.70 8.14
C THR A 109 17.84 16.41 7.30
N CYS A 110 17.77 15.24 7.93
CA CYS A 110 18.04 13.93 7.33
C CYS A 110 17.18 12.86 8.01
N THR A 111 15.87 13.09 8.09
CA THR A 111 14.91 12.28 8.86
C THR A 111 14.88 10.81 8.46
N PHE A 112 15.31 10.47 7.24
CA PHE A 112 15.45 9.07 6.80
C PHE A 112 16.55 8.28 7.56
N ARG A 113 17.36 8.95 8.39
CA ARG A 113 18.39 8.34 9.26
C ARG A 113 17.95 8.19 10.71
N ASP A 114 16.76 8.67 11.02
CA ASP A 114 16.05 8.46 12.27
C ASP A 114 14.96 7.40 12.00
N ASP A 115 14.29 6.86 13.01
CA ASP A 115 13.26 5.86 12.76
C ASP A 115 12.03 6.51 12.13
N ASN A 116 11.67 5.98 10.97
CA ASN A 116 10.62 6.54 10.13
C ASN A 116 10.01 5.44 9.25
N CYS A 117 8.82 5.72 8.75
CA CYS A 117 8.14 4.90 7.74
C CYS A 117 7.90 5.75 6.49
N GLU A 118 8.43 5.31 5.34
CA GLU A 118 8.22 5.97 4.06
C GLU A 118 7.24 5.16 3.20
N VAL A 119 6.25 5.83 2.62
CA VAL A 119 5.29 5.22 1.67
C VAL A 119 5.44 5.91 0.32
N HIS A 120 5.65 5.12 -0.72
CA HIS A 120 5.93 5.58 -2.07
C HIS A 120 4.78 5.23 -3.00
N PHE A 121 4.36 6.20 -3.81
CA PHE A 121 3.29 6.03 -4.79
C PHE A 121 3.81 6.29 -6.20
N ASP A 122 3.46 5.42 -7.13
CA ASP A 122 3.62 5.61 -8.57
C ASP A 122 2.26 5.43 -9.27
N PRO A 123 1.36 6.43 -9.19
CA PRO A 123 -0.04 6.27 -9.61
C PRO A 123 -0.22 6.13 -11.13
N ASP A 124 0.71 6.66 -11.92
CA ASP A 124 0.69 6.55 -13.38
C ASP A 124 1.65 5.48 -13.92
N ASN A 125 2.39 4.82 -13.02
CA ASN A 125 3.37 3.79 -13.35
C ASN A 125 4.44 4.29 -14.34
N GLY A 126 4.74 5.59 -14.28
CA GLY A 126 5.73 6.24 -15.14
C GLY A 126 7.17 5.99 -14.71
N GLY A 127 7.38 5.49 -13.49
CA GLY A 127 8.70 5.32 -12.89
C GLY A 127 9.41 6.64 -12.57
N GLY A 128 10.71 6.56 -12.24
CA GLY A 128 11.57 7.73 -12.05
C GLY A 128 11.54 8.37 -10.65
N GLY A 129 10.86 7.73 -9.69
CA GLY A 129 10.93 8.12 -8.28
C GLY A 129 12.33 7.90 -7.68
N PRO A 130 12.66 8.55 -6.54
CA PRO A 130 13.99 8.50 -5.90
C PRO A 130 14.47 7.09 -5.52
N TYR A 131 13.55 6.12 -5.47
CA TYR A 131 13.82 4.71 -5.15
C TYR A 131 13.35 3.74 -6.24
N SER A 132 13.05 4.23 -7.46
CA SER A 132 12.80 3.33 -8.59
C SER A 132 14.08 2.57 -8.93
N ALA A 133 14.03 1.23 -8.88
CA ALA A 133 15.13 0.40 -9.34
C ALA A 133 15.47 0.77 -10.79
N PRO A 134 16.76 0.79 -11.18
CA PRO A 134 17.12 1.07 -12.56
C PRO A 134 16.48 0.00 -13.46
N ASN A 135 15.84 0.45 -14.53
CA ASN A 135 15.37 -0.40 -15.63
C ASN A 135 16.49 -1.31 -16.18
#